data_AF-K1GYE1-F1
#
_entry.id   AF-K1GYE1-F1
#
_cell.length_a   1.000
_cell.length_b   1.000
_cell.length_c   1.000
_cell.angle_alpha   90.00
_cell.angle_beta   90.00
_cell.angle_gamma   90.00
#
_symmetry.space_group_name_H-M   'P 1'
#
loop_
_entity.id
_entity.type
_entity.pdbx_description
1 polymer ?
#
loop_
_entity_poly.entity_id
_entity_poly.type
_entity_poly.pdbx_seq_one_letter_code
_entity_poly.pdbx_strand_id
1 'polypeptide(L)'
;QMEKAIKSAISRLFSEYKYLLNDLDKFDTLAFENILLKNTELEDLKEALKFLTRILYEKYNKKVVVLIDEYDSPLVSAYINGYYEKAKDFFKTFYSTVLKDNSYLQMGVLTGIIRVIKAGIFSDLNNLSTYTILSDVYTDSYGLTEEEVEKSLKYYGIEQEISNVKDWYDGYKFGDSEVYNPWSILNFLQYKELRAYWVDTSGNDLINDVLKKITKNTIEALERLFNGEGLKQNISGTSDLSKLLSEEEL
;
A
#
# COMPACT_ATOMS: atom_id res chain seq x y z
N GLN A 1 -12.10 18.70 -2.51
CA GLN A 1 -12.15 17.40 -3.21
C GLN A 1 -11.76 16.24 -2.30
N MET A 2 -10.58 16.27 -1.65
CA MET A 2 -10.12 15.26 -0.69
C MET A 2 -11.16 14.89 0.38
N GLU A 3 -11.71 15.90 1.08
CA GLU A 3 -12.69 15.67 2.15
C GLU A 3 -13.92 14.90 1.69
N LYS A 4 -14.49 15.27 0.52
CA LYS A 4 -15.65 14.58 -0.05
C LYS A 4 -15.33 13.11 -0.40
N ALA A 5 -14.11 12.83 -0.86
CA ALA A 5 -13.64 11.48 -1.15
C ALA A 5 -13.51 10.66 0.15
N ILE A 6 -12.87 11.21 1.19
CA ILE A 6 -12.75 10.58 2.51
C ILE A 6 -14.13 10.29 3.11
N LYS A 7 -15.01 11.29 3.15
CA LYS A 7 -16.41 11.13 3.62
C LYS A 7 -17.13 10.01 2.86
N SER A 8 -16.91 9.91 1.55
CA SER A 8 -17.54 8.88 0.73
C SER A 8 -16.96 7.49 0.95
N ALA A 9 -15.65 7.37 1.15
CA ALA A 9 -14.99 6.09 1.44
C ALA A 9 -15.41 5.55 2.81
N ILE A 10 -15.39 6.38 3.86
CA ILE A 10 -15.79 5.98 5.21
C ILE A 10 -17.29 5.64 5.24
N SER A 11 -18.14 6.45 4.61
CA SER A 11 -19.58 6.14 4.48
C SER A 11 -19.82 4.80 3.78
N ARG A 12 -19.05 4.47 2.73
CA ARG A 12 -19.13 3.16 2.05
C ARG A 12 -18.75 2.03 3.00
N LEU A 13 -17.63 2.15 3.73
CA LEU A 13 -17.22 1.17 4.73
C LEU A 13 -18.35 0.95 5.75
N PHE A 14 -18.87 2.02 6.35
CA PHE A 14 -19.96 1.92 7.34
C PHE A 14 -21.23 1.30 6.75
N SER A 15 -21.47 1.48 5.44
CA SER A 15 -22.64 0.91 4.77
C SER A 15 -22.64 -0.63 4.77
N GLU A 16 -21.46 -1.25 4.75
CA GLU A 16 -21.30 -2.71 4.86
C GLU A 16 -21.69 -3.23 6.25
N TYR A 17 -21.69 -2.34 7.24
CA TYR A 17 -22.00 -2.63 8.64
C TYR A 17 -23.35 -2.09 9.10
N LYS A 18 -24.25 -1.72 8.18
CA LYS A 18 -25.61 -1.21 8.52
C LYS A 18 -26.40 -2.11 9.46
N TYR A 19 -26.18 -3.41 9.40
CA TYR A 19 -26.85 -4.40 10.25
C TYR A 19 -26.50 -4.23 11.74
N LEU A 20 -25.48 -3.43 12.09
CA LEU A 20 -25.13 -3.09 13.47
C LEU A 20 -26.13 -2.11 14.09
N LEU A 21 -26.83 -1.29 13.31
CA LEU A 21 -27.74 -0.25 13.81
C LEU A 21 -28.84 -0.80 14.74
N ASN A 22 -29.23 -2.06 14.57
CA ASN A 22 -30.28 -2.69 15.39
C ASN A 22 -29.85 -2.96 16.84
N ASP A 23 -28.54 -2.99 17.11
CA ASP A 23 -27.97 -3.35 18.40
C ASP A 23 -27.32 -2.16 19.12
N LEU A 24 -27.31 -0.97 18.49
CA LEU A 24 -26.67 0.23 19.02
C LEU A 24 -27.57 0.99 20.00
N ASP A 25 -26.95 1.67 20.96
CA ASP A 25 -27.66 2.66 21.76
C ASP A 25 -28.03 3.91 20.93
N LYS A 26 -28.80 4.81 21.53
CA LYS A 26 -29.30 6.02 20.85
C LYS A 26 -28.18 6.94 20.35
N PHE A 27 -27.10 7.10 21.10
CA PHE A 27 -26.00 8.00 20.75
C PHE A 27 -25.15 7.39 19.65
N ASP A 28 -24.84 6.10 19.76
CA ASP A 28 -24.07 5.36 18.76
C ASP A 28 -24.84 5.24 17.45
N THR A 29 -26.15 5.02 17.51
CA THR A 29 -27.03 5.03 16.32
C THR A 29 -26.92 6.37 15.59
N LEU A 30 -27.04 7.49 16.30
CA LEU A 30 -26.96 8.82 15.70
C LEU A 30 -25.59 9.12 15.11
N ALA A 31 -24.50 8.72 15.80
CA ALA A 31 -23.15 8.87 15.27
C ALA A 31 -22.93 8.03 14.00
N PHE A 32 -23.38 6.77 14.00
CA PHE A 32 -23.28 5.86 12.87
C PHE A 32 -24.07 6.37 11.66
N GLU A 33 -25.31 6.82 11.88
CA GLU A 33 -26.15 7.40 10.83
C GLU A 33 -25.55 8.68 10.24
N ASN A 34 -24.97 9.56 11.07
CA ASN A 34 -24.30 10.76 10.57
C ASN A 34 -23.10 10.43 9.66
N ILE A 35 -22.33 9.38 9.98
CA ILE A 35 -21.24 8.89 9.13
C ILE A 35 -21.79 8.33 7.82
N LEU A 36 -22.85 7.50 7.89
CA LEU A 36 -23.51 6.95 6.70
C LEU A 36 -24.02 8.05 5.75
N LEU A 37 -24.67 9.07 6.31
CA LEU A 37 -25.24 10.20 5.58
C LEU A 37 -24.20 11.25 5.15
N LYS A 38 -22.93 11.09 5.57
CA LYS A 38 -21.83 12.02 5.29
C LYS A 38 -22.02 13.41 5.92
N ASN A 39 -22.74 13.46 7.04
CA ASN A 39 -23.02 14.68 7.81
C ASN A 39 -21.97 14.94 8.90
N THR A 40 -21.04 14.01 9.13
CA THR A 40 -19.95 14.15 10.09
C THR A 40 -18.84 15.06 9.55
N GLU A 41 -18.25 15.89 10.41
CA GLU A 41 -17.12 16.74 10.05
C GLU A 41 -15.83 15.93 9.86
N LEU A 42 -14.89 16.47 9.09
CA LEU A 42 -13.63 15.76 8.82
C LEU A 42 -12.83 15.48 10.10
N GLU A 43 -12.91 16.37 11.10
CA GLU A 43 -12.21 16.20 12.37
C GLU A 43 -12.71 14.97 13.13
N ASP A 44 -14.03 14.80 13.24
CA ASP A 44 -14.64 13.66 13.94
C ASP A 44 -14.43 12.34 13.20
N LEU A 45 -14.27 12.38 11.87
CA LEU A 45 -14.00 11.19 11.05
C LEU A 45 -12.63 10.56 11.34
N LYS A 46 -11.70 11.29 11.97
CA LYS A 46 -10.42 10.72 12.42
C LYS A 46 -10.62 9.54 13.39
N GLU A 47 -11.71 9.53 14.14
CA GLU A 47 -12.01 8.47 15.12
C GLU A 47 -12.89 7.35 14.56
N ALA A 48 -13.32 7.44 13.29
CA ALA A 48 -14.36 6.57 12.73
C ALA A 48 -13.99 5.07 12.77
N LEU A 49 -12.73 4.72 12.49
CA LEU A 49 -12.29 3.32 12.55
C LEU A 49 -12.27 2.80 13.98
N LYS A 50 -11.81 3.60 14.95
CA LYS A 50 -11.85 3.21 16.37
C LYS A 50 -13.28 3.00 16.84
N PHE A 51 -14.18 3.92 16.49
CA PHE A 51 -15.62 3.78 16.76
C PHE A 51 -16.18 2.47 16.19
N LEU A 52 -15.88 2.15 14.93
CA LEU A 52 -16.32 0.90 14.31
C LEU A 52 -15.73 -0.33 15.01
N THR A 53 -14.45 -0.31 15.40
CA THR A 53 -13.84 -1.43 16.13
C THR A 53 -14.50 -1.66 17.49
N ARG A 54 -14.91 -0.60 18.20
CA ARG A 54 -15.65 -0.71 19.46
C ARG A 54 -17.00 -1.40 19.25
N ILE A 55 -17.78 -0.93 18.28
CA ILE A 55 -19.12 -1.49 18.01
C ILE A 55 -19.02 -2.97 17.64
N LEU A 56 -18.05 -3.33 16.78
CA LEU A 56 -17.83 -4.72 16.39
C LEU A 56 -17.44 -5.58 17.60
N TYR A 57 -16.60 -5.06 18.48
CA TYR A 57 -16.26 -5.75 19.72
C TYR A 57 -17.49 -5.94 20.62
N GLU A 58 -18.31 -4.92 20.82
CA GLU A 58 -19.51 -5.00 21.67
C GLU A 58 -20.52 -6.02 21.12
N LYS A 59 -20.73 -6.07 19.80
CA LYS A 59 -21.63 -7.04 19.18
C LYS A 59 -21.14 -8.48 19.25
N TYR A 60 -19.85 -8.70 18.97
CA TYR A 60 -19.31 -10.05 18.79
C TYR A 60 -18.52 -10.57 19.99
N ASN A 61 -18.28 -9.72 20.99
CA ASN A 61 -17.40 -9.97 22.13
C ASN A 61 -16.03 -10.53 21.71
N LYS A 62 -15.49 -9.99 20.61
CA LYS A 62 -14.22 -10.41 20.01
C LYS A 62 -13.43 -9.19 19.58
N LYS A 63 -12.13 -9.20 19.88
CA LYS A 63 -11.21 -8.17 19.40
C LYS A 63 -11.12 -8.18 17.87
N VAL A 64 -10.98 -6.99 17.30
CA VAL A 64 -11.06 -6.75 15.85
C VAL A 64 -9.67 -6.78 15.22
N VAL A 65 -9.56 -7.40 14.05
CA VAL A 65 -8.37 -7.28 13.19
C VAL A 65 -8.63 -6.20 12.16
N VAL A 66 -7.72 -5.24 12.02
CA VAL A 66 -7.82 -4.14 11.06
C VAL A 66 -6.79 -4.35 9.96
N LEU A 67 -7.26 -4.48 8.71
CA LEU A 67 -6.42 -4.62 7.52
C LEU A 67 -6.52 -3.32 6.72
N ILE A 68 -5.39 -2.66 6.49
CA ILE A 68 -5.31 -1.40 5.75
C ILE A 68 -4.39 -1.62 4.57
N ASP A 69 -4.98 -1.72 3.38
CA ASP A 69 -4.24 -1.80 2.14
C ASP A 69 -3.92 -0.41 1.58
N GLU A 70 -2.81 -0.32 0.86
CA GLU A 70 -2.28 0.89 0.24
C GLU A 70 -2.35 2.15 1.14
N TYR A 71 -1.93 2.01 2.40
CA TYR A 71 -2.09 3.08 3.40
C TYR A 71 -1.43 4.41 2.99
N ASP A 72 -0.41 4.34 2.13
CA ASP A 72 0.40 5.44 1.62
C ASP A 72 -0.21 6.15 0.40
N SER A 73 -1.08 5.48 -0.35
CA SER A 73 -1.68 6.01 -1.59
C SER A 73 -2.37 7.38 -1.43
N PRO A 74 -3.20 7.63 -0.39
CA PRO A 74 -3.81 8.94 -0.19
C PRO A 74 -2.80 10.07 0.02
N LEU A 75 -1.63 9.76 0.60
CA LEU A 75 -0.58 10.73 0.93
C LEU A 75 0.26 11.06 -0.30
N VAL A 76 0.55 10.05 -1.14
CA VAL A 76 1.17 10.25 -2.46
C VAL A 76 0.28 11.13 -3.33
N SER A 77 -1.02 10.83 -3.42
CA SER A 77 -1.98 11.66 -4.14
C SER A 77 -2.03 13.09 -3.57
N ALA A 78 -2.00 13.23 -2.24
CA ALA A 78 -2.00 14.55 -1.60
C ALA A 78 -0.75 15.37 -1.91
N TYR A 79 0.41 14.72 -2.03
CA TYR A 79 1.64 15.36 -2.45
C TYR A 79 1.53 15.90 -3.88
N ILE A 80 1.14 15.03 -4.85
CA ILE A 80 1.03 15.39 -6.27
C ILE A 80 0.07 16.58 -6.46
N ASN A 81 -1.00 16.62 -5.67
CA ASN A 81 -2.03 17.66 -5.76
C ASN A 81 -1.83 18.85 -4.80
N GLY A 82 -0.70 18.92 -4.09
CA GLY A 82 -0.32 20.10 -3.29
C GLY A 82 -1.07 20.30 -1.97
N TYR A 83 -1.65 19.25 -1.37
CA TYR A 83 -2.36 19.31 -0.08
C TYR A 83 -1.81 18.32 0.97
N TYR A 84 -0.54 17.96 0.84
CA TYR A 84 0.14 16.94 1.65
C TYR A 84 -0.02 17.13 3.17
N GLU A 85 0.32 18.30 3.73
CA GLU A 85 0.27 18.50 5.19
C GLU A 85 -1.15 18.29 5.76
N LYS A 86 -2.18 18.76 5.06
CA LYS A 86 -3.58 18.56 5.49
C LYS A 86 -3.96 17.07 5.47
N ALA A 87 -3.52 16.32 4.45
CA ALA A 87 -3.78 14.88 4.38
C ALA A 87 -3.00 14.12 5.45
N LYS A 88 -1.72 14.47 5.64
CA LYS A 88 -0.82 13.91 6.64
C LYS A 88 -1.40 14.03 8.04
N ASP A 89 -1.89 15.21 8.44
CA ASP A 89 -2.49 15.44 9.76
C ASP A 89 -3.74 14.57 9.98
N PHE A 90 -4.58 14.45 8.95
CA PHE A 90 -5.77 13.60 8.99
C PHE A 90 -5.38 12.12 9.12
N PHE A 91 -4.58 11.59 8.19
CA PHE A 91 -4.25 10.17 8.15
C PHE A 91 -3.36 9.73 9.33
N LYS A 92 -2.50 10.63 9.83
CA LYS A 92 -1.76 10.41 11.09
C LYS A 92 -2.71 10.08 12.22
N THR A 93 -3.72 10.91 12.44
CA THR A 93 -4.68 10.70 13.52
C THR A 93 -5.56 9.50 13.22
N PHE A 94 -6.11 9.42 12.00
CA PHE A 94 -7.01 8.36 11.56
C PHE A 94 -6.45 6.95 11.76
N TYR A 95 -5.18 6.74 11.36
CA TYR A 95 -4.53 5.45 11.58
C TYR A 95 -4.04 5.28 13.01
N SER A 96 -3.45 6.31 13.63
CA SER A 96 -2.92 6.18 14.99
C SER A 96 -4.01 5.84 16.00
N THR A 97 -5.19 6.44 15.88
CA THR A 97 -6.24 6.21 16.87
C THR A 97 -6.80 4.78 16.83
N VAL A 98 -6.89 4.15 15.65
CA VAL A 98 -7.34 2.76 15.58
C VAL A 98 -6.24 1.76 15.95
N LEU A 99 -4.97 2.09 15.69
CA LEU A 99 -3.82 1.19 15.87
C LEU A 99 -3.11 1.32 17.23
N LYS A 100 -3.30 2.43 17.94
CA LYS A 100 -2.66 2.73 19.23
C LYS A 100 -3.69 2.84 20.34
N ASP A 101 -3.38 2.27 21.50
CA ASP A 101 -4.20 2.39 22.71
C ASP A 101 -5.69 2.02 22.50
N ASN A 102 -5.95 1.16 21.51
CA ASN A 102 -7.28 0.65 21.18
C ASN A 102 -7.49 -0.71 21.84
N SER A 103 -8.21 -0.73 22.96
CA SER A 103 -8.50 -1.95 23.72
C SER A 103 -9.31 -2.99 22.93
N TYR A 104 -10.02 -2.56 21.88
CA TYR A 104 -10.85 -3.39 21.02
C TYR A 104 -10.06 -4.04 19.88
N LEU A 105 -8.81 -3.61 19.64
CA LEU A 105 -7.96 -4.13 18.59
C LEU A 105 -7.25 -5.42 19.04
N GLN A 106 -7.26 -6.43 18.17
CA GLN A 106 -6.40 -7.62 18.29
C GLN A 106 -5.05 -7.39 17.61
N MET A 107 -5.09 -6.95 16.36
CA MET A 107 -3.91 -6.70 15.53
C MET A 107 -4.29 -5.79 14.36
N GLY A 108 -3.35 -4.94 13.93
CA GLY A 108 -3.44 -4.18 12.68
C GLY A 108 -2.39 -4.66 11.68
N VAL A 109 -2.76 -4.79 10.41
CA VAL A 109 -1.84 -5.07 9.31
C VAL A 109 -1.97 -3.95 8.29
N LEU A 110 -0.83 -3.37 7.89
CA LEU A 110 -0.76 -2.32 6.89
C LEU A 110 0.11 -2.77 5.74
N THR A 111 -0.38 -2.58 4.52
CA THR A 111 0.37 -2.81 3.27
C THR A 111 0.44 -1.51 2.49
N GLY A 112 1.56 -1.30 1.81
CA GLY A 112 1.85 -0.07 1.09
C GLY A 112 3.21 -0.14 0.42
N ILE A 113 3.44 0.75 -0.55
CA ILE A 113 4.66 0.76 -1.37
C ILE A 113 5.71 1.66 -0.71
N ILE A 114 5.29 2.87 -0.33
CA ILE A 114 6.17 3.90 0.22
C ILE A 114 6.12 3.87 1.73
N ARG A 115 7.30 3.96 2.35
CA ARG A 115 7.43 3.92 3.80
C ARG A 115 7.17 5.30 4.43
N VAL A 116 5.90 5.70 4.52
CA VAL A 116 5.49 7.00 5.11
C VAL A 116 5.62 7.04 6.65
N ILE A 117 6.07 5.94 7.27
CA ILE A 117 6.39 5.84 8.71
C ILE A 117 7.37 6.94 9.14
N LYS A 118 8.34 7.32 8.28
CA LYS A 118 9.32 8.36 8.62
C LYS A 118 8.85 9.80 8.33
N ALA A 119 7.76 9.99 7.58
CA ALA A 119 7.17 11.32 7.38
C ALA A 119 6.42 11.84 8.62
N GLY A 120 6.48 11.10 9.74
CA GLY A 120 5.88 11.48 11.03
C GLY A 120 4.44 11.01 11.24
N ILE A 121 3.86 10.28 10.30
CA ILE A 121 2.48 9.76 10.39
C ILE A 121 2.36 8.66 11.44
N PHE A 122 3.41 7.87 11.58
CA PHE A 122 3.48 6.79 12.57
C PHE A 122 4.54 7.04 13.64
N SER A 123 5.00 8.29 13.79
CA SER A 123 5.96 8.65 14.85
C SER A 123 5.47 8.27 16.24
N ASP A 124 4.16 8.26 16.42
CA ASP A 124 3.52 8.05 17.71
C ASP A 124 3.20 6.56 17.96
N LEU A 125 3.39 5.69 16.96
CA LEU A 125 3.22 4.25 17.08
C LEU A 125 4.51 3.58 17.53
N ASN A 126 4.53 3.09 18.77
CA ASN A 126 5.66 2.38 19.37
C ASN A 126 5.51 0.84 19.32
N ASN A 127 4.50 0.34 18.60
CA ASN A 127 4.09 -1.06 18.52
C ASN A 127 4.17 -1.65 17.09
N LEU A 128 4.87 -0.98 16.17
CA LEU A 128 5.00 -1.42 14.78
C LEU A 128 6.15 -2.40 14.58
N SER A 129 5.87 -3.52 13.92
CA SER A 129 6.87 -4.36 13.27
C SER A 129 6.81 -4.11 11.76
N THR A 130 7.94 -3.75 11.13
CA THR A 130 7.99 -3.49 9.69
C THR A 130 8.76 -4.60 8.98
N TYR A 131 8.17 -5.14 7.92
CA TYR A 131 8.80 -6.09 7.02
C TYR A 131 8.83 -5.48 5.62
N THR A 132 10.03 -5.30 5.07
CA THR A 132 10.25 -4.76 3.73
C THR A 132 10.90 -5.81 2.84
N ILE A 133 11.04 -5.51 1.55
CA ILE A 133 11.81 -6.34 0.61
C ILE A 133 13.28 -6.58 1.01
N LEU A 134 13.80 -5.83 2.00
CA LEU A 134 15.14 -6.00 2.56
C LEU A 134 15.15 -6.88 3.82
N SER A 135 13.99 -7.37 4.25
CA SER A 135 13.86 -8.22 5.44
C SER A 135 13.99 -9.69 5.03
N ASP A 136 14.58 -10.50 5.90
CA ASP A 136 14.70 -11.95 5.71
C ASP A 136 13.40 -12.72 6.05
N VAL A 137 12.27 -12.01 6.16
CA VAL A 137 10.97 -12.56 6.53
C VAL A 137 9.98 -12.20 5.44
N TYR A 138 9.13 -13.16 5.05
CA TYR A 138 8.12 -13.01 3.98
C TYR A 138 8.74 -12.76 2.59
N THR A 139 9.98 -13.19 2.37
CA THR A 139 10.73 -12.99 1.13
C THR A 139 10.03 -13.55 -0.10
N ASP A 140 9.28 -14.64 0.07
CA ASP A 140 8.48 -15.32 -0.95
C ASP A 140 7.06 -14.73 -1.12
N SER A 141 6.64 -13.83 -0.24
CA SER A 141 5.26 -13.36 -0.14
C SER A 141 4.96 -12.13 -1.00
N TYR A 142 5.99 -11.56 -1.65
CA TYR A 142 5.88 -10.35 -2.47
C TYR A 142 5.57 -10.63 -3.95
N GLY A 143 5.48 -11.90 -4.35
CA GLY A 143 5.22 -12.31 -5.73
C GLY A 143 4.86 -13.79 -5.81
N LEU A 144 4.93 -14.36 -7.01
CA LEU A 144 4.83 -15.81 -7.21
C LEU A 144 6.22 -16.41 -7.13
N THR A 145 6.38 -17.52 -6.43
CA THR A 145 7.64 -18.28 -6.40
C THR A 145 7.88 -19.02 -7.72
N GLU A 146 9.13 -19.38 -8.01
CA GLU A 146 9.47 -20.20 -9.19
C GLU A 146 8.65 -21.51 -9.22
N GLU A 147 8.49 -22.17 -8.06
CA GLU A 147 7.69 -23.39 -7.95
C GLU A 147 6.20 -23.15 -8.32
N GLU A 148 5.61 -22.03 -7.92
CA GLU A 148 4.23 -21.68 -8.28
C GLU A 148 4.09 -21.36 -9.77
N VAL A 149 5.09 -20.69 -10.36
CA VAL A 149 5.11 -20.40 -11.79
C VAL A 149 5.24 -21.70 -12.60
N GLU A 150 6.18 -22.57 -12.26
CA GLU A 150 6.36 -23.87 -12.91
C GLU A 150 5.09 -24.73 -12.84
N LYS A 151 4.48 -24.83 -11.65
CA LYS A 151 3.21 -25.54 -11.46
C LYS A 151 2.10 -24.95 -12.32
N SER A 152 2.03 -23.63 -12.42
CA SER A 152 1.02 -22.94 -13.22
C SER A 152 1.23 -23.20 -14.71
N LEU A 153 2.46 -23.11 -15.21
CA LEU A 153 2.78 -23.41 -16.61
C LEU A 153 2.43 -24.85 -16.98
N LYS A 154 2.80 -25.79 -16.11
CA LYS A 154 2.47 -27.21 -16.26
C LYS A 154 0.96 -27.46 -16.29
N TYR A 155 0.21 -26.82 -15.38
CA TYR A 155 -1.25 -26.93 -15.34
C TYR A 155 -1.90 -26.53 -16.67
N TYR A 156 -1.36 -25.51 -17.34
CA TYR A 156 -1.83 -25.07 -18.66
C TYR A 156 -1.13 -25.76 -19.85
N GLY A 157 -0.27 -26.75 -19.62
CA GLY A 157 0.41 -27.50 -20.69
C GLY A 157 1.44 -26.69 -21.49
N ILE A 158 2.06 -25.69 -20.87
CA ILE A 158 3.05 -24.78 -21.50
C ILE A 158 4.37 -24.73 -20.71
N GLU A 159 4.73 -25.83 -20.05
CA GLU A 159 5.94 -25.95 -19.23
C GLU A 159 7.25 -25.68 -19.99
N GLN A 160 7.26 -25.88 -21.31
CA GLN A 160 8.40 -25.55 -22.16
C GLN A 160 8.74 -24.05 -22.19
N GLU A 161 7.80 -23.18 -21.83
CA GLU A 161 8.00 -21.73 -21.84
C GLU A 161 8.71 -21.20 -20.59
N ILE A 162 9.07 -22.06 -19.62
CA ILE A 162 9.69 -21.61 -18.36
C ILE A 162 10.94 -20.76 -18.58
N SER A 163 11.80 -21.12 -19.53
CA SER A 163 13.01 -20.33 -19.84
C SER A 163 12.65 -18.94 -20.35
N ASN A 164 11.67 -18.86 -21.27
CA ASN A 164 11.20 -17.60 -21.84
C ASN A 164 10.51 -16.72 -20.80
N VAL A 165 9.72 -17.33 -19.90
CA VAL A 165 9.09 -16.67 -18.76
C VAL A 165 10.14 -16.17 -17.78
N LYS A 166 11.18 -16.96 -17.51
CA LYS A 166 12.30 -16.56 -16.65
C LYS A 166 13.02 -15.36 -17.27
N ASP A 167 13.45 -15.44 -18.52
CA ASP A 167 14.18 -14.36 -19.17
C ASP A 167 13.40 -13.03 -19.24
N TRP A 168 12.06 -13.09 -19.29
CA TRP A 168 11.21 -11.90 -19.50
C TRP A 168 10.54 -11.37 -18.23
N TYR A 169 10.22 -12.23 -17.26
CA TYR A 169 9.46 -11.87 -16.05
C TYR A 169 10.18 -12.17 -14.74
N ASP A 170 11.32 -12.86 -14.77
CA ASP A 170 12.20 -12.93 -13.61
C ASP A 170 12.87 -11.57 -13.37
N GLY A 171 13.25 -11.30 -12.13
CA GLY A 171 13.97 -10.06 -11.83
C GLY A 171 13.89 -9.59 -10.39
N TYR A 172 13.16 -10.27 -9.51
CA TYR A 172 13.09 -9.90 -8.10
C TYR A 172 13.66 -11.00 -7.22
N LYS A 173 14.76 -10.65 -6.54
CA LYS A 173 15.33 -11.46 -5.47
C LYS A 173 15.21 -10.72 -4.15
N PHE A 174 14.40 -11.26 -3.24
CA PHE A 174 14.24 -10.75 -1.89
C PHE A 174 14.83 -11.78 -0.92
N GLY A 175 15.87 -11.41 -0.18
CA GLY A 175 16.66 -12.38 0.57
C GLY A 175 17.14 -13.53 -0.33
N ASP A 176 16.75 -14.76 0.01
CA ASP A 176 17.04 -15.97 -0.76
C ASP A 176 15.92 -16.40 -1.71
N SER A 177 14.80 -15.67 -1.77
CA SER A 177 13.65 -16.00 -2.61
C SER A 177 13.69 -15.27 -3.95
N GLU A 178 13.60 -16.03 -5.04
CA GLU A 178 13.29 -15.52 -6.39
C GLU A 178 11.77 -15.48 -6.56
N VAL A 179 11.24 -14.29 -6.91
CA VAL A 179 9.80 -14.08 -7.08
C VAL A 179 9.49 -13.36 -8.38
N TYR A 180 8.36 -13.72 -8.97
CA TYR A 180 7.85 -13.20 -10.22
C TYR A 180 6.70 -12.23 -9.96
N ASN A 181 6.58 -11.21 -10.80
CA ASN A 181 5.45 -10.30 -10.76
C ASN A 181 4.13 -11.06 -11.06
N PRO A 182 3.14 -11.08 -10.13
CA PRO A 182 1.93 -11.87 -10.32
C PRO A 182 1.11 -11.46 -11.55
N TRP A 183 0.99 -10.14 -11.82
CA TRP A 183 0.21 -9.63 -12.94
C TRP A 183 0.79 -10.08 -14.28
N SER A 184 2.11 -9.97 -14.45
CA SER A 184 2.82 -10.45 -15.63
C SER A 184 2.60 -11.93 -15.89
N ILE A 185 2.75 -12.77 -14.86
CA ILE A 185 2.55 -14.22 -14.99
C ILE A 185 1.09 -14.53 -15.31
N LEU A 186 0.12 -13.94 -14.61
CA LEU A 186 -1.30 -14.20 -14.88
C LEU A 186 -1.72 -13.82 -16.31
N ASN A 187 -1.23 -12.68 -16.82
CA ASN A 187 -1.50 -12.28 -18.20
C ASN A 187 -0.82 -13.20 -19.20
N PHE A 188 0.43 -13.60 -18.95
CA PHE A 188 1.10 -14.59 -19.79
C PHE A 188 0.33 -15.92 -19.81
N LEU A 189 -0.12 -16.39 -18.65
CA LEU A 189 -0.92 -17.61 -18.55
C LEU A 189 -2.24 -17.50 -19.32
N GLN A 190 -2.86 -16.32 -19.34
CA GLN A 190 -4.11 -16.08 -20.06
C GLN A 190 -3.91 -15.96 -21.58
N TYR A 191 -2.95 -15.15 -22.02
CA TYR A 191 -2.79 -14.77 -23.43
C TYR A 191 -1.75 -15.59 -24.18
N LYS A 192 -0.86 -16.31 -23.46
CA LYS A 192 0.24 -17.11 -24.03
C LYS A 192 1.25 -16.29 -24.84
N GLU A 193 1.40 -15.01 -24.50
CA GLU A 193 2.29 -14.08 -25.20
C GLU A 193 3.15 -13.31 -24.20
N LEU A 194 4.46 -13.24 -24.49
CA LEU A 194 5.36 -12.38 -23.73
C LEU A 194 5.15 -10.92 -24.13
N ARG A 195 4.68 -10.12 -23.16
CA ARG A 195 4.48 -8.68 -23.29
C ARG A 195 4.88 -7.97 -22.00
N ALA A 196 5.12 -6.66 -22.09
CA ALA A 196 5.42 -5.82 -20.94
C ALA A 196 4.14 -5.45 -20.16
N TYR A 197 3.43 -6.45 -19.62
CA TYR A 197 2.13 -6.27 -18.95
C TYR A 197 2.14 -5.34 -17.74
N TRP A 198 3.32 -5.07 -17.17
CA TRP A 198 3.49 -4.15 -16.05
C TRP A 198 3.46 -2.67 -16.47
N VAL A 199 3.83 -2.34 -17.72
CA VAL A 199 3.98 -0.95 -18.19
C VAL A 199 2.64 -0.21 -18.22
N ASP A 200 1.54 -0.92 -18.46
CA ASP A 200 0.20 -0.35 -18.54
C ASP A 200 -0.43 -0.06 -17.15
N THR A 201 0.26 -0.37 -16.05
CA THR A 201 -0.31 -0.32 -14.69
C THR A 201 0.21 0.81 -13.80
N SER A 202 1.26 1.54 -14.19
CA SER A 202 1.88 2.57 -13.33
C SER A 202 1.44 4.00 -13.67
N GLY A 203 1.11 4.77 -12.62
CA GLY A 203 1.02 6.23 -12.70
C GLY A 203 2.42 6.83 -12.83
N ASN A 204 2.82 7.20 -14.04
CA ASN A 204 4.17 7.71 -14.35
C ASN A 204 4.42 9.15 -13.86
N ASP A 205 3.44 9.79 -13.21
CA ASP A 205 3.54 11.19 -12.79
C ASP A 205 4.69 11.44 -11.81
N LEU A 206 4.88 10.54 -10.84
CA LEU A 206 5.98 10.64 -9.88
C LEU A 206 7.35 10.51 -10.58
N ILE A 207 7.48 9.54 -11.49
CA ILE A 207 8.70 9.33 -12.26
C ILE A 207 8.98 10.56 -13.14
N ASN A 208 7.96 11.10 -13.80
CA ASN A 208 8.09 12.31 -14.60
C ASN A 208 8.57 13.51 -13.78
N ASP A 209 8.09 13.68 -12.55
CA ASP A 209 8.53 14.76 -11.68
C ASP A 209 9.96 14.56 -11.15
N VAL A 210 10.36 13.33 -10.85
CA VAL A 210 11.75 12.98 -10.54
C VAL A 210 12.65 13.24 -11.75
N LEU A 211 12.18 12.89 -12.96
CA LEU A 211 12.88 13.13 -14.22
C LEU A 211 12.96 14.62 -14.63
N LYS A 212 12.26 15.52 -13.96
CA LYS A 212 12.50 16.98 -14.13
C LYS A 212 13.63 17.50 -13.25
N LYS A 213 14.03 16.73 -12.23
CA LYS A 213 15.02 17.12 -11.21
C LYS A 213 16.33 16.32 -11.32
N ILE A 214 16.60 15.74 -12.49
CA ILE A 214 17.70 14.78 -12.72
C ILE A 214 19.07 15.43 -12.51
N THR A 215 19.94 14.74 -11.77
CA THR A 215 21.37 15.10 -11.62
C THR A 215 22.22 14.48 -12.73
N LYS A 216 23.40 15.05 -12.99
CA LYS A 216 24.36 14.48 -13.97
C LYS A 216 24.64 13.00 -13.71
N ASN A 217 24.77 12.61 -12.44
CA ASN A 217 25.00 11.22 -12.03
C ASN A 217 23.85 10.28 -12.45
N THR A 218 22.61 10.76 -12.35
CA THR A 218 21.44 9.99 -12.75
C THR A 218 21.38 9.81 -14.27
N ILE A 219 21.77 10.83 -15.05
CA ILE A 219 21.88 10.72 -16.51
C ILE A 219 22.94 9.68 -16.90
N GLU A 220 24.13 9.73 -16.29
CA GLU A 220 25.20 8.75 -16.55
C GLU A 220 24.75 7.32 -16.18
N ALA A 221 24.01 7.16 -15.08
CA ALA A 221 23.45 5.86 -14.70
C ALA A 221 22.42 5.34 -15.72
N LEU A 222 21.56 6.22 -16.25
CA LEU A 222 20.61 5.87 -17.30
C LEU A 222 21.30 5.51 -18.62
N GLU A 223 22.34 6.25 -19.02
CA GLU A 223 23.13 5.94 -20.23
C GLU A 223 23.74 4.54 -20.16
N ARG A 224 24.30 4.17 -19.00
CA ARG A 224 24.82 2.82 -18.76
C ARG A 224 23.74 1.75 -18.91
N LEU A 225 22.56 1.98 -18.32
CA LEU A 225 21.42 1.08 -18.47
C LEU A 225 20.97 0.94 -19.93
N PHE A 226 20.92 2.05 -20.70
CA PHE A 226 20.56 2.02 -22.13
C PHE A 226 21.59 1.29 -22.99
N ASN A 227 22.86 1.28 -22.57
CA ASN A 227 23.92 0.50 -23.20
C ASN A 227 23.93 -0.98 -22.78
N GLY A 228 22.94 -1.43 -21.99
CA GLY A 228 22.85 -2.80 -21.49
C GLY A 228 23.81 -3.09 -20.34
N GLU A 229 24.45 -2.07 -19.76
CA GLU A 229 25.28 -2.25 -18.57
C GLU A 229 24.42 -2.35 -17.32
N GLY A 230 24.88 -3.16 -16.36
CA GLY A 230 24.27 -3.22 -15.03
C GLY A 230 24.60 -1.99 -14.18
N LEU A 231 23.63 -1.59 -13.35
CA LEU A 231 23.81 -0.57 -12.32
C LEU A 231 23.75 -1.21 -10.94
N LYS A 232 24.70 -0.88 -10.07
CA LYS A 232 24.65 -1.23 -8.65
C LYS A 232 24.38 0.03 -7.84
N GLN A 233 23.28 0.04 -7.10
CA GLN A 233 22.91 1.13 -6.19
C GLN A 233 22.73 0.59 -4.78
N ASN A 234 23.03 1.43 -3.80
CA ASN A 234 22.75 1.11 -2.40
C ASN A 234 21.31 1.47 -2.09
N ILE A 235 20.50 0.47 -1.75
CA ILE A 235 19.14 0.71 -1.26
C ILE A 235 19.22 0.85 0.26
N SER A 236 18.83 2.02 0.77
CA SER A 236 18.64 2.18 2.22
C SER A 236 17.21 1.79 2.57
N GLY A 237 17.01 1.01 3.64
CA GLY A 237 15.66 0.77 4.20
C GLY A 237 15.01 2.02 4.82
N THR A 238 15.59 3.20 4.60
CA THR A 238 15.23 4.48 5.22
C THR A 238 14.67 5.52 4.26
N SER A 239 14.56 5.19 2.97
CA SER A 239 13.97 6.07 1.96
C SER A 239 12.49 6.28 2.26
N ASP A 240 12.09 7.55 2.37
CA ASP A 240 10.73 8.00 2.64
C ASP A 240 10.29 8.95 1.51
N LEU A 241 8.98 9.18 1.37
CA LEU A 241 8.40 10.09 0.40
C LEU A 241 9.07 11.48 0.46
N SER A 242 9.37 11.97 1.66
CA SER A 242 10.10 13.22 1.88
C SER A 242 11.49 13.24 1.25
N LYS A 243 12.24 12.12 1.30
CA LYS A 243 13.58 11.96 0.71
C LYS A 243 13.55 11.74 -0.80
N LEU A 244 12.52 11.05 -1.31
CA LEU A 244 12.28 10.91 -2.76
C LEU A 244 11.98 12.25 -3.44
N LEU A 245 11.57 13.25 -2.66
CA LEU A 245 11.01 14.51 -3.15
C LEU A 245 11.83 15.73 -2.73
N SER A 246 12.76 15.58 -1.77
CA SER A 246 13.78 16.56 -1.43
C SER A 246 15.02 16.37 -2.31
N GLU A 247 15.70 17.45 -2.64
CA GLU A 247 16.94 17.45 -3.43
C GLU A 247 18.14 16.85 -2.68
N GLU A 248 17.97 16.40 -1.44
CA GLU A 248 19.07 16.06 -0.52
C GLU A 248 19.69 14.67 -0.73
N GLU A 249 19.16 13.83 -1.62
CA GLU A 249 19.74 12.51 -1.94
C GLU A 249 19.79 12.18 -3.46
N LEU A 250 19.79 13.20 -4.34
CA LEU A 250 19.98 13.06 -5.80
C LEU A 250 21.41 13.36 -6.28
#